data_AF-A0A661PX02-F1
#
_entry.id   AF-A0A661PX02-F1
#
_cell.length_a   1.000
_cell.length_b   1.000
_cell.length_c   1.000
_cell.angle_alpha   90.00
_cell.angle_beta   90.00
_cell.angle_gamma   90.00
#
_symmetry.space_group_name_H-M   'P 1'
#
loop_
_entity.id
_entity.type
_entity.pdbx_description
1 polymer ?
#
loop_
_entity_poly.entity_id
_entity_poly.type
_entity_poly.pdbx_seq_one_letter_code
_entity_poly.pdbx_strand_id
1 'polypeptide(L)' 'MVHHCDYKIRIEARTSIFEYIEVFYNRQRSHSVNGYEAPLVYESMQKVA' A
#
# COMPACT_ATOMS: atom_id res chain seq x y z
N MET A 1 3.98 13.25 -0.45
CA MET A 1 3.85 13.38 -1.92
C MET A 1 2.46 12.90 -2.30
N VAL A 2 1.68 13.70 -3.02
CA VAL A 2 0.37 13.31 -3.55
C VAL A 2 0.50 13.29 -5.07
N HIS A 3 0.32 12.14 -5.69
CA HIS A 3 0.35 11.99 -7.14
C HIS A 3 -1.06 12.22 -7.68
N HIS A 4 -1.26 13.30 -8.43
CA HIS A 4 -2.49 13.51 -9.18
C HIS A 4 -2.41 12.75 -10.50
N CYS A 5 -3.47 12.01 -10.82
CA CYS A 5 -3.62 11.31 -12.09
C CYS A 5 -5.04 11.53 -12.64
N ASP A 6 -5.13 11.85 -13.92
CA ASP A 6 -6.39 11.93 -14.64
C ASP A 6 -6.67 10.59 -15.34
N TYR A 7 -7.77 9.94 -14.96
CA TYR A 7 -8.17 8.65 -15.55
C TYR A 7 -9.24 8.86 -16.61
N LYS A 8 -9.11 8.19 -17.76
CA LYS A 8 -10.09 8.29 -18.84
C LYS A 8 -11.32 7.45 -18.55
N ILE A 9 -11.13 6.30 -17.89
CA ILE A 9 -12.20 5.38 -17.51
C ILE A 9 -12.07 4.91 -16.06
N ARG A 10 -13.22 4.55 -15.46
CA ARG A 10 -13.26 4.10 -14.05
C ARG A 10 -12.41 2.86 -13.77
N ILE A 11 -12.22 2.00 -14.76
CA ILE A 11 -11.43 0.76 -14.60
C ILE A 11 -9.96 1.09 -14.36
N GLU A 12 -9.40 2.06 -15.09
CA GLU A 12 -8.01 2.52 -14.90
C GLU A 12 -7.80 3.06 -13.47
N ALA A 13 -8.72 3.89 -13.00
CA ALA A 13 -8.67 4.41 -11.63
C ALA A 13 -8.71 3.29 -10.59
N ARG A 14 -9.58 2.29 -10.78
CA ARG A 14 -9.68 1.14 -9.88
C ARG A 14 -8.40 0.31 -9.84
N THR A 15 -7.80 0.04 -11.00
CA THR A 15 -6.53 -0.70 -11.09
C THR A 15 -5.42 0.06 -10.38
N SER A 16 -5.29 1.37 -10.65
CA SER A 16 -4.25 2.20 -10.04
C SER A 16 -4.41 2.32 -8.52
N ILE A 17 -5.64 2.46 -8.02
CA ILE A 17 -5.93 2.46 -6.57
C ILE A 17 -5.58 1.10 -5.95
N PHE A 18 -5.94 0.00 -6.62
CA PHE A 18 -5.63 -1.35 -6.15
C PHE A 18 -4.12 -1.58 -6.05
N GLU A 19 -3.36 -1.22 -7.09
CA GLU A 19 -1.90 -1.30 -7.08
C GLU A 19 -1.28 -0.45 -5.97
N TYR A 20 -1.79 0.78 -5.78
CA TYR A 20 -1.33 1.63 -4.70
C TYR A 20 -1.57 1.01 -3.31
N ILE A 21 -2.74 0.44 -3.06
CA ILE A 21 -3.08 -0.13 -1.75
C ILE A 21 -2.33 -1.45 -1.54
N GLU A 22 -2.46 -2.40 -2.46
CA GLU A 22 -1.99 -3.77 -2.24
C GLU A 22 -0.49 -3.94 -2.46
N VAL A 23 0.06 -3.30 -3.49
CA VAL A 23 1.46 -3.49 -3.87
C VAL A 23 2.34 -2.48 -3.16
N PHE A 24 1.99 -1.20 -3.23
CA PHE A 24 2.82 -0.17 -2.62
C PHE A 24 2.57 -0.04 -1.11
N TYR A 25 1.34 0.27 -0.70
CA TYR A 25 1.04 0.60 0.69
C TYR A 25 1.21 -0.62 1.62
N ASN A 26 0.54 -1.73 1.32
CA ASN A 26 0.53 -2.89 2.21
C ASN A 26 1.87 -3.63 2.23
N ARG A 27 2.58 -3.73 1.10
CA ARG A 27 3.79 -4.57 0.99
C ARG A 27 5.12 -3.82 1.04
N GLN A 28 5.17 -2.55 0.61
CA GLN A 28 6.44 -1.84 0.43
C GLN A 28 6.58 -0.60 1.31
N ARG A 29 5.48 0.06 1.66
CA ARG A 29 5.53 1.32 2.38
C ARG A 29 5.95 1.11 3.83
N SER A 30 7.15 1.56 4.17
CA SER A 30 7.61 1.62 5.56
C SER A 30 6.82 2.63 6.39
N HIS A 31 6.36 2.20 7.56
CA HIS A 31 5.70 3.05 8.54
C HIS A 31 6.53 3.11 9.83
N SER A 32 6.87 4.32 10.28
CA SER A 32 7.65 4.51 11.52
C SER A 32 6.97 3.91 12.75
N VAL A 33 5.63 3.95 12.80
CA VAL A 33 4.83 3.31 13.85
C VAL A 33 4.97 1.79 13.87
N ASN A 34 5.25 1.17 12.72
CA ASN A 34 5.48 -0.27 12.58
C ASN A 34 6.97 -0.62 12.71
N GLY A 35 7.82 0.26 13.24
CA GLY A 35 9.26 0.03 13.31
C GLY A 35 9.97 0.15 11.96
N TYR A 36 9.42 0.93 11.03
CA TYR A 36 9.89 1.07 9.64
C TYR A 36 9.63 -0.16 8.75
N GLU A 37 8.80 -1.09 9.22
CA GLU A 37 8.34 -2.21 8.42
C GLU A 37 7.07 -1.87 7.63
N ALA A 38 6.86 -2.60 6.54
CA ALA A 38 5.62 -2.53 5.79
C ALA A 38 4.46 -3.16 6.59
N PRO A 39 3.21 -2.69 6.41
CA PRO A 39 2.04 -3.20 7.13
C PRO A 39 1.91 -4.72 7.09
N LEU A 40 2.08 -5.34 5.91
CA LEU A 40 1.96 -6.78 5.76
C LEU A 40 3.07 -7.55 6.51
N VAL A 41 4.29 -7.03 6.52
CA VAL A 41 5.41 -7.61 7.28
C VAL A 41 5.12 -7.51 8.77
N TYR A 42 4.73 -6.32 9.23
CA TYR A 42 4.36 -6.10 10.63
C TYR A 42 3.24 -7.05 11.09
N GLU A 43 2.15 -7.16 10.35
CA GLU A 43 1.05 -8.09 10.67
C GLU A 43 1.52 -9.55 10.70
N SER A 44 2.40 -9.96 9.77
CA SER A 44 2.94 -11.32 9.76
C SER A 44 3.79 -11.61 10.99
N MET A 45 4.61 -10.65 11.44
CA MET A 45 5.42 -10.78 12.65
C MET A 45 4.55 -10.85 13.90
N GLN A 46 3.44 -10.08 13.95
CA GLN A 46 2.49 -10.12 15.06
C GLN A 46 1.70 -11.43 15.14
N LYS A 47 1.37 -12.05 14.00
CA LYS A 47 0.62 -13.33 13.95
C LYS A 47 1.47 -14.55 14.31
N VAL A 48 2.80 -14.43 14.24
CA VAL A 48 3.74 -15.52 14.54
C VAL A 48 4.12 -15.55 16.04
N ALA A 49 3.84 -14.48 16.79
CA ALA A 49 4.02 -14.39 18.24
C ALA A 49 2.84 -15.01 19.00
#